data_AF-A0A0S9C6F7-F1
#
_entry.id   AF-A0A0S9C6F7-F1
#
_cell.length_a   1.000
_cell.length_b   1.000
_cell.length_c   1.000
_cell.angle_alpha   90.00
_cell.angle_beta   90.00
_cell.angle_gamma   90.00
#
_symmetry.space_group_name_H-M   'P 1'
#
loop_
_entity.id
_entity.type
_entity.pdbx_description
1 polymer ?
#
loop_
_entity_poly.entity_id
_entity_poly.type
_entity_poly.pdbx_seq_one_letter_code
_entity_poly.pdbx_strand_id
1 'polypeptide(L)' 'MSNHTYSISEIVGTSNEGVDAAVRNGIAEAAKTLRNLDWFEVKEIRGHLENGAVADWQVTIKLGFRLER' A
#
# COMPACT_ATOMS: atom_id res chain seq x y z
N MET A 1 7.88 2.42 30.45
CA MET A 1 7.34 1.81 29.22
C MET A 1 7.23 2.90 28.18
N SER A 2 7.99 2.81 27.09
CA SER A 2 7.89 3.79 26.01
C SER A 2 6.61 3.53 25.23
N ASN A 3 5.63 4.42 25.35
CA ASN A 3 4.45 4.36 24.50
C ASN A 3 4.86 4.77 23.08
N HIS A 4 4.75 3.84 22.13
CA HIS A 4 4.93 4.16 20.71
C HIS A 4 3.66 4.83 20.18
N THR A 5 3.84 5.89 19.41
CA THR A 5 2.77 6.49 18.62
C THR A 5 2.95 6.07 17.17
N TYR A 6 1.85 5.68 16.53
CA TYR A 6 1.81 5.26 15.15
C TYR A 6 0.98 6.24 14.33
N SER A 7 1.39 6.43 13.08
CA SER A 7 0.57 7.10 12.08
C SER A 7 0.11 6.07 11.04
N ILE A 8 -1.02 6.35 10.42
CA ILE A 8 -1.57 5.54 9.34
C ILE A 8 -1.72 6.45 8.12
N SER A 9 -1.08 6.08 7.01
CA SER A 9 -1.32 6.68 5.69
C SER A 9 -2.06 5.70 4.79
N GLU A 10 -2.79 6.23 3.81
CA GLU A 10 -3.49 5.41 2.81
C GLU A 10 -2.93 5.73 1.42
N ILE A 11 -2.64 4.69 0.66
CA ILE A 11 -2.11 4.79 -0.70
C ILE A 11 -2.78 3.74 -1.60
N VAL A 12 -2.64 3.92 -2.92
CA VAL A 12 -3.09 2.93 -3.91
C VAL A 12 -1.88 2.40 -4.65
N GLY A 13 -1.58 1.12 -4.48
CA GLY A 13 -0.57 0.42 -5.27
C GLY A 13 -1.18 -0.09 -6.58
N THR A 14 -0.39 -0.09 -7.66
CA THR A 14 -0.86 -0.55 -8.98
C THR A 14 0.11 -1.56 -9.62
N SER A 15 -0.44 -2.47 -10.42
CA SER A 15 0.33 -3.43 -11.22
C SER A 15 -0.54 -4.06 -12.31
N ASN A 16 0.05 -4.40 -13.45
CA ASN A 16 -0.58 -5.23 -14.48
C ASN A 16 -0.49 -6.74 -14.19
N GLU A 17 0.32 -7.16 -13.21
CA GLU A 17 0.58 -8.58 -12.92
C GLU A 17 -0.44 -9.17 -11.94
N GLY A 18 -0.90 -8.39 -10.96
CA GLY A 18 -1.83 -8.88 -9.94
C GLY A 18 -1.88 -8.05 -8.66
N VAL A 19 -2.71 -8.51 -7.72
CA VAL A 19 -2.92 -7.88 -6.40
C VAL A 19 -1.64 -7.88 -5.56
N ASP A 20 -0.91 -9.01 -5.47
CA ASP A 20 0.33 -9.10 -4.69
C ASP A 20 1.40 -8.14 -5.23
N ALA A 21 1.58 -8.09 -6.55
CA ALA A 21 2.49 -7.15 -7.20
C ALA A 21 2.09 -5.69 -6.94
N ALA A 22 0.79 -5.35 -7.04
CA ALA A 22 0.29 -4.01 -6.75
C ALA A 22 0.56 -3.58 -5.29
N VAL A 23 0.33 -4.47 -4.32
CA VAL A 23 0.63 -4.21 -2.90
C VAL A 23 2.12 -3.98 -2.70
N ARG A 24 2.98 -4.86 -3.24
CA ARG A 24 4.45 -4.72 -3.13
C ARG A 24 4.94 -3.41 -3.73
N ASN A 25 4.42 -3.02 -4.89
CA ASN A 25 4.75 -1.76 -5.54
C ASN A 25 4.38 -0.57 -4.65
N GLY A 26 3.17 -0.57 -4.07
CA GLY A 26 2.73 0.49 -3.16
C GLY A 26 3.61 0.59 -1.92
N ILE A 27 3.93 -0.53 -1.26
CA ILE A 27 4.81 -0.56 -0.09
C ILE A 27 6.23 -0.08 -0.44
N ALA A 28 6.78 -0.55 -1.56
CA ALA A 28 8.11 -0.16 -2.01
C ALA A 28 8.21 1.34 -2.30
N GLU A 29 7.19 1.94 -2.90
CA GLU A 29 7.14 3.38 -3.15
C GLU A 29 7.03 4.16 -1.83
N ALA A 30 6.14 3.74 -0.93
CA ALA A 30 5.99 4.37 0.37
C ALA A 30 7.26 4.30 1.22
N ALA A 31 8.00 3.18 1.16
CA ALA A 31 9.25 2.98 1.91
C ALA A 31 10.36 3.97 1.52
N LYS A 32 10.25 4.66 0.37
CA LYS A 32 11.20 5.70 -0.04
C LYS A 32 11.07 6.97 0.81
N THR A 33 9.89 7.24 1.37
CA THR A 33 9.61 8.48 2.12
C THR A 33 9.19 8.23 3.58
N LEU A 34 8.52 7.10 3.85
CA LEU A 34 8.08 6.71 5.18
C LEU A 34 9.09 5.75 5.81
N ARG A 35 9.59 6.09 7.00
CA ARG A 35 10.43 5.22 7.82
C ARG A 35 9.59 4.43 8.81
N ASN A 36 10.15 3.33 9.32
CA ASN A 36 9.53 2.50 10.36
C ASN A 36 8.14 1.96 9.96
N LEU A 37 7.99 1.55 8.70
CA LEU A 37 6.81 0.80 8.24
C LEU A 37 6.76 -0.54 8.97
N ASP A 38 5.66 -0.79 9.69
CA ASP A 38 5.49 -1.99 10.51
C ASP A 38 4.43 -2.93 9.93
N TRP A 39 3.30 -2.40 9.44
CA TRP A 39 2.23 -3.21 8.87
C TRP A 39 1.49 -2.51 7.73
N PHE A 40 0.72 -3.31 6.98
CA PHE A 40 -0.24 -2.82 6.02
C PHE A 40 -1.59 -3.54 6.17
N GLU A 41 -2.67 -2.88 5.74
CA GLU A 41 -4.02 -3.45 5.66
C GLU A 41 -4.61 -3.15 4.29
N VAL A 42 -5.06 -4.19 3.58
CA VAL A 42 -5.78 -4.02 2.30
C VAL A 42 -7.19 -3.52 2.59
N LYS A 43 -7.58 -2.39 1.98
CA LYS A 43 -8.91 -1.80 2.11
C LYS A 43 -9.83 -2.16 0.96
N GLU A 44 -9.30 -2.08 -0.25
CA GLU A 44 -10.09 -2.28 -1.47
C GLU A 44 -9.19 -2.84 -2.56
N ILE A 45 -9.74 -3.76 -3.36
CA ILE A 45 -9.10 -4.27 -4.56
C ILE A 45 -10.00 -3.91 -5.73
N ARG A 46 -9.46 -3.13 -6.66
CA ARG A 46 -10.12 -2.68 -7.87
C ARG A 46 -9.29 -3.07 -9.09
N GLY A 47 -9.89 -2.96 -10.26
CA GLY A 47 -9.19 -3.15 -11.52
C GLY A 47 -9.70 -2.19 -12.59
N HIS A 48 -8.78 -1.68 -13.40
CA HIS A 48 -9.09 -1.02 -14.66
C HIS A 48 -9.29 -2.10 -15.73
N LEU A 49 -10.41 -2.03 -16.45
CA LEU A 49 -10.72 -2.94 -17.55
C LEU A 49 -10.44 -2.27 -18.89
N GLU A 50 -9.71 -2.95 -19.76
CA GLU A 50 -9.45 -2.52 -21.12
C GLU A 50 -9.62 -3.72 -22.07
N ASN A 51 -10.33 -3.53 -23.18
CA ASN A 51 -10.58 -4.59 -24.18
C ASN A 51 -11.13 -5.91 -23.61
N GLY A 52 -11.95 -5.84 -22.57
CA GLY A 52 -12.54 -7.01 -21.92
C GLY A 52 -11.61 -7.80 -21.00
N ALA A 53 -10.41 -7.28 -20.72
CA ALA A 53 -9.45 -7.85 -19.78
C ALA A 53 -9.08 -6.87 -18.67
N VAL A 54 -8.50 -7.36 -17.59
CA VAL A 54 -7.92 -6.50 -16.54
C VAL A 54 -6.60 -5.94 -17.06
N ALA A 55 -6.52 -4.62 -17.18
CA ALA A 55 -5.31 -3.90 -17.58
C ALA A 55 -4.42 -3.61 -16.37
N ASP A 56 -5.01 -3.04 -15.33
CA ASP A 56 -4.29 -2.67 -14.10
C ASP A 56 -5.08 -3.10 -12.88
N TRP A 57 -4.40 -3.76 -11.96
CA TRP A 57 -4.84 -3.96 -10.59
C TRP A 57 -4.54 -2.70 -9.79
N GLN A 58 -5.51 -2.27 -8.99
CA GLN A 58 -5.41 -1.10 -8.13
C GLN A 58 -5.79 -1.55 -6.72
N VAL A 59 -4.85 -1.50 -5.79
CA VAL A 59 -5.04 -2.01 -4.42
C VAL A 59 -4.82 -0.88 -3.44
N THR A 60 -5.91 -0.44 -2.82
CA THR A 60 -5.85 0.56 -1.75
C THR A 60 -5.37 -0.13 -0.47
N ILE A 61 -4.26 0.36 0.07
CA ILE A 61 -3.67 -0.15 1.31
C ILE A 61 -3.46 0.97 2.33
N LYS A 62 -3.75 0.67 3.59
CA LYS A 62 -3.30 1.48 4.73
C LYS A 62 -1.94 1.00 5.18
N LEU A 63 -1.04 1.93 5.49
CA LEU A 63 0.31 1.68 5.98
C LEU A 63 0.44 2.24 7.38
N GLY A 64 0.74 1.36 8.34
CA GLY A 64 1.07 1.74 9.70
C GLY A 64 2.58 1.90 9.87
N PHE A 65 3.00 3.04 10.40
CA PHE A 65 4.40 3.32 10.68
C PHE A 65 4.60 4.09 11.99
N ARG A 66 5.71 3.82 12.65
CA ARG A 66 6.03 4.44 13.95
C ARG A 66 6.53 5.87 13.75
N LEU A 67 5.97 6.81 14.51
CA LEU A 67 6.45 8.18 14.54
C LEU A 67 7.73 8.28 15.38
N GLU A 68 8.76 8.89 14.79
CA GLU A 68 9.94 9.32 15.54
C GLU A 68 9.63 10.65 16.23
N ARG A 69 10.11 10.81 17.46
CA ARG A 69 10.00 12.06 18.23
C ARG A 69 11.16 12.98 17.93
#